data_AF-H3A9C9-F1
#
_entry.id   AF-H3A9C9-F1
#
_cell.length_a   1.000
_cell.length_b   1.000
_cell.length_c   1.000
_cell.angle_alpha   90.00
_cell.angle_beta   90.00
_cell.angle_gamma   90.00
#
_symmetry.space_group_name_H-M   'P 1'
#
loop_
_entity.id
_entity.type
_entity.pdbx_description
1 polymer ?
#
loop_
_entity_poly.entity_id
_entity_poly.type
_entity_poly.pdbx_seq_one_letter_code
_entity_poly.pdbx_strand_id
1 'polypeptide(L)'
;SNLPVSGEILKAKAEKFPADLNIDDFKATNWWLDRWKKRYDVVFKRAHGEKKDADIPSAINWIENELPATLQRYKPEDVYNADETGLYCRALPNGSHVFKKTAHFGGENRPLLFIGKLKSPRCLCGVHHLPISYVSGSNMWMIAFLFQEWLKEWDKSLKAQRHRIALMVPCSNTVLC
;
A
#
# COMPACT_ATOMS: atom_id res chain seq x y z
N SER A 1 6.18 19.19 -11.12
CA SER A 1 7.23 19.27 -10.09
C SER A 1 6.68 18.76 -8.76
N ASN A 2 7.09 17.57 -8.30
CA ASN A 2 6.67 17.00 -7.01
C ASN A 2 7.61 17.48 -5.89
N LEU A 3 7.55 18.79 -5.58
CA LEU A 3 8.32 19.35 -4.47
C LEU A 3 7.76 18.81 -3.15
N PRO A 4 8.62 18.34 -2.23
CA PRO A 4 8.16 17.96 -0.89
C PRO A 4 7.52 19.19 -0.25
N VAL A 5 6.28 19.04 0.21
CA VAL A 5 5.54 20.13 0.86
C VAL A 5 6.23 20.49 2.18
N SER A 6 6.98 21.59 2.16
CA SER A 6 7.70 22.10 3.33
C SER A 6 6.76 22.92 4.22
N GLY A 7 7.16 23.12 5.48
CA GLY A 7 6.44 23.99 6.40
C GLY A 7 6.31 25.43 5.90
N GLU A 8 7.29 25.92 5.14
CA GLU A 8 7.28 27.26 4.56
C GLU A 8 6.23 27.39 3.45
N ILE A 9 6.07 26.35 2.61
CA ILE A 9 5.01 26.31 1.59
C ILE A 9 3.62 26.34 2.24
N LEU A 10 3.44 25.59 3.34
CA LEU A 10 2.17 25.57 4.08
C LEU A 10 1.85 26.93 4.70
N LYS A 11 2.84 27.61 5.29
CA LYS A 11 2.66 28.95 5.85
C LYS A 11 2.34 29.99 4.79
N ALA A 12 3.09 30.01 3.70
CA ALA A 12 2.86 30.93 2.58
C ALA A 12 1.47 30.75 1.97
N LYS A 13 0.94 29.51 1.96
CA LYS A 13 -0.44 29.25 1.52
C LYS A 13 -1.47 29.64 2.59
N ALA A 14 -1.19 29.40 3.86
CA ALA A 14 -2.06 29.78 4.97
C ALA A 14 -2.23 31.30 5.10
N GLU A 15 -1.23 32.09 4.73
CA GLU A 15 -1.29 33.56 4.73
C GLU A 15 -2.08 34.15 3.55
N LYS A 16 -2.44 33.35 2.54
CA LYS A 16 -3.27 33.82 1.41
C LYS A 16 -4.76 33.84 1.74
N PHE A 17 -5.24 32.88 2.52
CA PHE A 17 -6.67 32.77 2.86
C PHE A 17 -7.25 33.91 3.73
N PRO A 18 -6.50 34.52 4.66
CA PRO A 18 -6.99 35.67 5.43
C PRO A 18 -7.28 36.89 4.57
N ALA A 19 -6.50 37.11 3.50
CA ALA A 19 -6.72 38.19 2.55
C ALA A 19 -8.06 38.03 1.80
N ASP A 20 -8.45 36.78 1.49
CA ASP A 20 -9.74 36.47 0.86
C ASP A 20 -10.93 36.57 1.83
N LEU A 21 -10.66 36.58 3.15
CA LEU A 21 -11.66 36.59 4.23
C LEU A 21 -11.68 37.89 5.03
N ASN A 22 -10.92 38.91 4.61
CA ASN A 22 -10.83 40.22 5.27
C ASN A 22 -10.34 40.15 6.73
N ILE A 23 -9.41 39.23 7.04
CA ILE A 23 -8.80 39.05 8.36
C ILE A 23 -7.34 39.47 8.31
N ASP A 24 -7.01 40.63 8.88
CA ASP A 24 -5.67 41.22 8.76
C ASP A 24 -4.67 40.75 9.84
N ASP A 25 -5.17 40.13 10.92
CA ASP A 25 -4.35 39.79 12.11
C ASP A 25 -3.75 38.38 12.07
N PHE A 26 -4.04 37.59 11.03
CA PHE A 26 -3.53 36.23 10.95
C PHE A 26 -2.07 36.20 10.49
N LYS A 27 -1.20 35.55 11.29
CA LYS A 27 0.19 35.26 10.92
C LYS A 27 0.48 33.77 11.03
N ALA A 28 1.02 33.18 9.97
CA ALA A 28 1.37 31.77 9.95
C ALA A 28 2.72 31.51 10.67
N THR A 29 2.74 31.77 11.97
CA THR A 29 3.91 31.56 12.83
C THR A 29 4.34 30.09 12.89
N ASN A 30 5.58 29.82 13.33
CA ASN A 30 6.03 28.46 13.63
C ASN A 30 5.08 27.77 14.62
N TRP A 31 4.68 28.48 15.67
CA TRP A 31 3.79 27.95 16.70
C TRP A 31 2.39 27.63 16.18
N TRP A 32 1.85 28.47 15.27
CA TRP A 32 0.60 28.16 14.57
C TRP A 32 0.73 26.87 13.76
N LEU A 33 1.80 26.73 12.97
CA LEU A 33 2.02 25.55 12.13
C LEU A 33 2.17 24.28 12.98
N ASP A 34 2.89 24.34 14.10
CA ASP A 34 3.08 23.20 15.00
C ASP A 34 1.76 22.77 15.66
N ARG A 35 0.96 23.72 16.11
CA ARG A 35 -0.35 23.45 16.70
C ARG A 35 -1.36 22.95 15.66
N TRP A 36 -1.33 23.49 14.45
CA TRP A 36 -2.14 23.04 13.32
C TRP A 36 -1.79 21.59 12.96
N LYS A 37 -0.49 21.28 12.80
CA LYS A 37 -0.02 19.91 12.57
C LYS A 37 -0.50 18.96 13.66
N LYS A 38 -0.38 19.36 14.93
CA LYS A 38 -0.85 18.55 16.08
C LYS A 38 -2.36 18.36 16.10
N ARG A 39 -3.14 19.37 15.72
CA ARG A 39 -4.62 19.30 15.68
C ARG A 39 -5.12 18.37 14.58
N TYR A 40 -4.45 18.35 13.44
CA TYR A 40 -4.85 17.56 12.26
C TYR A 40 -3.98 16.32 12.04
N ASP A 41 -3.19 15.93 13.04
CA ASP A 41 -2.27 14.78 12.99
C ASP A 41 -1.36 14.74 11.74
N VAL A 42 -0.91 15.92 11.30
CA VAL A 42 -0.02 16.06 10.14
C VAL A 42 1.41 15.79 10.59
N VAL A 43 1.82 14.53 10.49
CA VAL A 43 3.18 14.09 10.80
C VAL A 43 4.06 14.15 9.56
N PHE A 44 5.23 14.79 9.67
CA PHE A 44 6.26 14.70 8.63
C PHE A 44 6.82 13.28 8.60
N LYS A 45 6.38 12.48 7.62
CA LYS A 45 7.01 11.20 7.32
C LYS A 45 8.12 11.47 6.31
N ARG A 46 9.37 11.13 6.64
CA ARG A 46 10.39 10.94 5.59
C ARG A 46 9.84 9.89 4.65
N ALA A 47 9.78 10.19 3.36
CA ALA A 47 9.52 9.17 2.36
C ALA A 47 10.69 8.19 2.37
N HIS A 48 10.62 7.16 3.22
CA HIS A 48 11.46 5.97 3.11
C HIS A 48 10.79 5.05 2.10
N GLY A 49 11.04 5.35 0.84
CA GLY A 49 10.89 4.47 -0.30
C GLY A 49 11.99 4.90 -1.26
N GLU A 50 12.64 3.95 -1.94
CA GLU A 50 13.53 4.26 -3.04
C GLU A 50 12.73 5.07 -4.07
N LYS A 51 12.83 6.40 -4.03
CA LYS A 51 12.62 7.21 -5.22
C LYS A 51 13.82 6.93 -6.11
N LYS A 52 13.79 5.80 -6.83
CA LYS A 52 14.39 5.80 -8.17
C LYS A 52 13.70 6.94 -8.90
N ASP A 53 14.45 7.77 -9.61
CA ASP A 53 13.87 8.78 -10.49
C ASP A 53 12.84 8.07 -11.37
N ALA A 54 11.57 8.25 -11.03
CA ALA A 54 10.51 7.56 -11.72
C ALA A 54 10.40 8.22 -13.09
N ASP A 55 10.51 7.42 -14.15
CA ASP A 55 10.26 7.87 -15.51
C ASP A 55 8.76 8.15 -15.65
N ILE A 56 8.37 9.36 -15.25
CA ILE A 56 6.99 9.84 -15.27
C ILE A 56 6.41 9.73 -16.70
N PRO A 57 7.12 10.15 -17.78
CA PRO A 57 6.65 9.94 -19.15
C PRO A 57 6.32 8.48 -19.46
N SER A 58 7.22 7.53 -19.14
CA SER A 58 6.97 6.11 -19.40
C SER A 58 5.80 5.57 -18.56
N ALA A 59 5.67 6.00 -17.30
CA ALA A 59 4.55 5.62 -16.45
C ALA A 59 3.21 6.14 -17.00
N ILE A 60 3.16 7.39 -17.47
CA ILE A 60 1.95 7.97 -18.09
C ILE A 60 1.59 7.20 -19.36
N ASN A 61 2.55 6.97 -20.27
CA ASN A 61 2.31 6.21 -21.48
C ASN A 61 1.80 4.78 -21.18
N TRP A 62 2.35 4.13 -20.16
CA TRP A 62 1.89 2.81 -19.75
C TRP A 62 0.46 2.82 -19.20
N ILE A 63 0.11 3.82 -18.37
CA ILE A 63 -1.24 3.96 -17.80
C ILE A 63 -2.28 4.29 -18.89
N GLU A 64 -1.94 5.16 -19.84
CA GLU A 64 -2.87 5.65 -20.86
C GLU A 64 -3.05 4.67 -22.02
N ASN A 65 -1.99 3.98 -22.45
CA ASN A 65 -2.00 3.19 -23.67
C ASN A 65 -1.88 1.68 -23.41
N GLU A 66 -0.88 1.25 -22.65
CA GLU A 66 -0.54 -0.18 -22.49
C GLU A 66 -1.49 -0.91 -21.53
N LEU A 67 -1.81 -0.28 -20.40
CA LEU A 67 -2.64 -0.87 -19.36
C LEU A 67 -4.07 -1.12 -19.87
N PRO A 68 -4.78 -0.16 -20.49
CA PRO A 68 -6.13 -0.41 -21.00
C PRO A 68 -6.14 -1.48 -22.10
N ALA A 69 -5.16 -1.44 -23.03
CA ALA A 69 -5.04 -2.43 -24.10
C ALA A 69 -4.79 -3.86 -23.56
N THR A 70 -4.07 -3.97 -22.45
CA THR A 70 -3.83 -5.25 -21.77
C THR A 70 -5.09 -5.73 -21.05
N LEU A 71 -5.76 -4.85 -20.29
CA LEU A 71 -6.94 -5.20 -19.50
C LEU A 71 -8.17 -5.52 -20.35
N GLN A 72 -8.30 -4.95 -21.55
CA GLN A 72 -9.38 -5.28 -22.49
C GLN A 72 -9.43 -6.77 -22.89
N ARG A 73 -8.33 -7.51 -22.70
CA ARG A 73 -8.26 -8.95 -22.99
C ARG A 73 -8.87 -9.83 -21.89
N TYR A 74 -9.20 -9.23 -20.75
CA TYR A 74 -9.69 -9.91 -19.56
C TYR A 74 -11.03 -9.31 -19.13
N LYS A 75 -11.89 -10.12 -18.53
CA LYS A 75 -13.07 -9.59 -17.89
C LYS A 75 -12.67 -8.82 -16.62
N PRO A 76 -13.45 -7.83 -16.17
CA PRO A 76 -13.18 -7.12 -14.92
C PRO A 76 -13.05 -8.04 -13.70
N GLU A 77 -13.77 -9.16 -13.67
CA GLU A 77 -13.71 -10.21 -12.63
C GLU A 77 -12.38 -10.99 -12.63
N ASP A 78 -11.64 -10.94 -13.75
CA ASP A 78 -10.39 -11.67 -13.98
C ASP A 78 -9.14 -10.78 -13.80
N VAL A 79 -9.32 -9.55 -13.31
CA VAL A 79 -8.26 -8.58 -13.06
C VAL A 79 -7.97 -8.51 -11.56
N TYR A 80 -6.78 -8.94 -11.18
CA TYR A 80 -6.35 -9.04 -9.79
C TYR A 80 -5.17 -8.10 -9.53
N ASN A 81 -5.07 -7.60 -8.30
CA ASN A 81 -3.84 -7.01 -7.77
C ASN A 81 -3.26 -7.93 -6.67
N ALA A 82 -1.94 -8.05 -6.63
CA ALA A 82 -1.22 -8.60 -5.49
C ALA A 82 -0.53 -7.45 -4.76
N ASP A 83 -0.69 -7.36 -3.45
CA ASP A 83 0.02 -6.37 -2.63
C ASP A 83 0.40 -6.98 -1.27
N GLU A 84 1.47 -6.47 -0.67
CA GLU A 84 1.94 -6.93 0.63
C GLU A 84 1.46 -5.97 1.73
N THR A 85 0.68 -6.49 2.68
CA THR A 85 0.28 -5.74 3.87
C THR A 85 0.86 -6.35 5.13
N GLY A 86 1.57 -5.54 5.93
CA GLY A 86 2.04 -5.94 7.25
C GLY A 86 0.91 -5.91 8.28
N LEU A 87 0.71 -7.00 9.02
CA LEU A 87 -0.20 -7.06 10.16
C LEU A 87 0.59 -7.12 11.48
N TYR A 88 0.37 -6.14 12.36
CA TYR A 88 0.93 -6.15 13.71
C TYR A 88 -0.08 -6.78 14.68
N CYS A 89 0.18 -8.00 15.14
CA CYS A 89 -0.62 -8.63 16.18
C CYS A 89 -0.23 -8.07 17.56
N ARG A 90 -1.21 -7.48 18.27
CA ARG A 90 -1.13 -7.03 19.68
C ARG A 90 -0.44 -5.66 19.89
N ALA A 91 -1.00 -4.60 19.29
CA ALA A 91 -0.87 -3.26 19.84
C ALA A 91 -1.75 -3.14 21.10
N LEU A 92 -1.19 -2.64 22.20
CA LEU A 92 -1.81 -2.49 23.52
C LEU A 92 -3.11 -1.64 23.48
N PRO A 93 -3.99 -1.71 24.50
CA PRO A 93 -5.38 -1.21 24.44
C PRO A 93 -5.54 0.33 24.36
N ASN A 94 -4.46 1.09 24.22
CA ASN A 94 -4.53 2.55 24.17
C ASN A 94 -4.38 3.03 22.72
N GLY A 95 -5.36 2.64 21.90
CA GLY A 95 -5.78 3.28 20.64
C GLY A 95 -4.77 3.39 19.49
N SER A 96 -5.14 2.85 18.33
CA SER A 96 -4.77 3.47 17.06
C SER A 96 -5.70 3.07 15.91
N HIS A 97 -5.81 3.99 14.95
CA HIS A 97 -6.67 3.91 13.78
C HIS A 97 -6.17 2.84 12.79
N VAL A 98 -7.08 1.97 12.36
CA VAL A 98 -6.83 0.96 11.33
C VAL A 98 -6.92 1.64 9.96
N PHE A 99 -5.81 1.71 9.22
CA PHE A 99 -5.85 1.98 7.78
C PHE A 99 -6.30 0.71 7.06
N LYS A 100 -7.61 0.60 6.82
CA LYS A 100 -8.15 -0.39 5.89
C LYS A 100 -8.11 0.24 4.49
N LYS A 101 -7.03 0.02 3.75
CA LYS A 101 -7.02 0.33 2.32
C LYS A 101 -7.02 -0.98 1.54
N THR A 102 -8.20 -1.55 1.36
CA THR A 102 -8.45 -2.52 0.30
C THR A 102 -8.65 -1.71 -0.98
N ALA A 103 -7.69 -1.79 -1.92
CA ALA A 103 -7.98 -1.38 -3.29
C ALA A 103 -8.94 -2.44 -3.85
N HIS A 104 -10.22 -2.08 -3.96
CA HIS A 104 -11.24 -2.91 -4.59
C HIS A 104 -11.12 -2.78 -6.10
N PHE A 105 -10.32 -3.64 -6.73
CA PHE A 105 -10.55 -4.02 -8.12
C PHE A 105 -11.44 -5.27 -8.09
N GLY A 106 -12.55 -5.24 -8.85
CA GLY A 106 -13.74 -6.08 -8.68
C GLY A 106 -13.62 -7.60 -8.91
N GLY A 107 -12.45 -8.22 -8.71
CA GLY A 107 -12.27 -9.67 -8.71
C GLY A 107 -12.65 -10.32 -7.38
N GLU A 108 -12.87 -11.64 -7.40
CA GLU A 108 -13.09 -12.43 -6.18
C GLU A 108 -11.84 -12.39 -5.28
N ASN A 109 -12.00 -12.03 -4.00
CA ASN A 109 -10.86 -12.01 -3.07
C ASN A 109 -10.35 -13.43 -2.79
N ARG A 110 -9.12 -13.74 -3.20
CA ARG A 110 -8.47 -14.99 -2.80
C ARG A 110 -8.04 -14.99 -1.33
N PRO A 111 -7.96 -16.17 -0.69
CA PRO A 111 -7.36 -16.30 0.64
C PRO A 111 -5.95 -15.72 0.66
N LEU A 112 -5.66 -14.90 1.67
CA LEU A 112 -4.36 -14.27 1.84
C LEU A 112 -3.27 -15.32 2.14
N LEU A 113 -2.02 -14.98 1.81
CA LEU A 113 -0.85 -15.68 2.33
C LEU A 113 -0.31 -14.89 3.53
N PHE A 114 -0.33 -15.50 4.71
CA PHE A 114 0.21 -14.92 5.94
C PHE A 114 1.64 -15.40 6.19
N ILE A 115 2.57 -14.46 6.33
CA ILE A 115 3.98 -14.77 6.66
C ILE A 115 4.25 -14.31 8.09
N GLY A 116 4.65 -15.23 8.96
CA GLY A 116 4.99 -14.95 10.36
C GLY A 116 6.41 -15.34 10.71
N LYS A 117 6.91 -14.87 11.87
CA LYS A 117 8.29 -15.16 12.31
C LYS A 117 8.47 -16.57 12.84
N LEU A 118 7.48 -17.05 13.59
CA LEU A 118 7.57 -18.28 14.36
C LEU A 118 6.84 -19.40 13.64
N LYS A 119 7.34 -20.63 13.69
CA LYS A 119 6.61 -21.80 13.17
C LYS A 119 5.26 -22.00 13.87
N SER A 120 5.24 -21.76 15.18
CA SER A 120 4.03 -21.82 16.00
C SER A 120 3.96 -20.57 16.88
N PRO A 121 3.36 -19.47 16.39
CA PRO A 121 3.23 -18.26 17.18
C PRO A 121 2.19 -18.49 18.29
N ARG A 122 2.45 -17.98 19.50
CA ARG A 122 1.55 -18.16 20.65
C ARG A 122 0.13 -17.65 20.43
N CYS A 123 -0.07 -16.67 19.55
CA CYS A 123 -1.40 -16.18 19.17
C CYS A 123 -2.21 -17.17 18.31
N LEU A 124 -1.57 -18.20 17.76
CA LEU A 124 -2.20 -19.29 17.02
C LEU A 124 -2.15 -20.61 17.82
N CYS A 125 -1.75 -20.58 19.09
CA CYS A 125 -1.75 -21.77 19.94
C CYS A 125 -3.19 -22.27 20.13
N GLY A 126 -3.43 -23.55 19.83
CA GLY A 126 -4.77 -24.16 19.89
C GLY A 126 -5.66 -23.87 18.68
N VAL A 127 -5.16 -23.15 17.66
CA VAL A 127 -5.87 -22.97 16.40
C VAL A 127 -5.54 -24.14 15.48
N HIS A 128 -6.51 -25.05 15.30
CA HIS A 128 -6.34 -26.25 14.47
C HIS A 128 -6.72 -26.04 13.00
N HIS A 129 -7.52 -25.01 12.71
CA HIS A 129 -7.93 -24.67 11.35
C HIS A 129 -7.81 -23.15 11.15
N LEU A 130 -6.92 -22.76 10.23
CA LEU A 130 -6.78 -21.38 9.79
C LEU A 130 -7.43 -21.24 8.41
N PRO A 131 -8.34 -20.28 8.20
CA PRO A 131 -8.95 -20.02 6.89
C PRO A 131 -7.96 -19.36 5.90
N ILE A 132 -6.68 -19.23 6.27
CA ILE A 132 -5.64 -18.47 5.59
C ILE A 132 -4.36 -19.31 5.63
N SER A 133 -3.62 -19.36 4.52
CA SER A 133 -2.33 -20.06 4.45
C SER A 133 -1.29 -19.36 5.32
N TYR A 134 -0.54 -20.11 6.12
CA TYR A 134 0.49 -19.58 7.02
C TYR A 134 1.88 -20.14 6.66
N VAL A 135 2.85 -19.25 6.49
CA VAL A 135 4.26 -19.61 6.28
C VAL A 135 5.12 -18.93 7.34
N SER A 136 6.05 -19.66 7.94
CA SER A 136 7.02 -19.07 8.86
C SER A 136 8.33 -18.73 8.15
N GLY A 137 8.87 -17.53 8.34
CA GLY A 137 10.17 -17.10 7.82
C GLY A 137 10.86 -16.10 8.74
N SER A 138 12.19 -16.06 8.70
CA SER A 138 12.99 -15.17 9.58
C SER A 138 12.72 -13.68 9.35
N ASN A 139 12.37 -13.32 8.11
CA ASN A 139 12.35 -11.93 7.66
C ASN A 139 10.96 -11.27 7.73
N MET A 140 9.90 -12.02 8.09
CA MET A 140 8.52 -11.52 8.27
C MET A 140 7.90 -10.72 7.11
N TRP A 141 8.58 -10.63 5.96
CA TRP A 141 8.13 -10.01 4.72
C TRP A 141 8.10 -11.03 3.59
N MET A 142 7.41 -10.70 2.50
CA MET A 142 7.41 -11.48 1.26
C MET A 142 8.84 -11.53 0.70
N ILE A 143 9.32 -12.74 0.36
CA ILE A 143 10.56 -12.93 -0.39
C ILE A 143 10.26 -13.54 -1.75
N ALA A 144 11.09 -13.26 -2.75
CA ALA A 144 10.90 -13.71 -4.13
C ALA A 144 10.58 -15.20 -4.23
N PHE A 145 11.30 -16.03 -3.47
CA PHE A 145 11.05 -17.48 -3.41
C PHE A 145 9.61 -17.82 -2.98
N LEU A 146 9.10 -17.19 -1.91
CA LEU A 146 7.73 -17.46 -1.42
C LEU A 146 6.67 -16.95 -2.40
N PHE A 147 6.91 -15.79 -3.01
CA PHE A 147 6.00 -15.27 -4.03
C PHE A 147 5.94 -16.19 -5.26
N GLN A 148 7.09 -16.70 -5.72
CA GLN A 148 7.15 -17.65 -6.84
C GLN A 148 6.42 -18.95 -6.54
N GLU A 149 6.59 -19.53 -5.34
CA GLU A 149 5.88 -20.75 -4.96
C GLU A 149 4.37 -20.53 -4.91
N TRP A 150 3.93 -19.44 -4.28
CA TRP A 150 2.52 -19.04 -4.27
C TRP A 150 1.94 -18.85 -5.68
N LEU A 151 2.68 -18.17 -6.56
CA LEU A 151 2.25 -17.92 -7.94
C LEU A 151 2.17 -19.21 -8.76
N LYS A 152 3.13 -20.12 -8.60
CA LYS A 152 3.12 -21.44 -9.27
C LYS A 152 1.94 -22.30 -8.84
N GLU A 153 1.60 -22.29 -7.55
CA GLU A 153 0.42 -23.01 -7.05
C GLU A 153 -0.87 -22.45 -7.64
N TRP A 154 -1.00 -21.12 -7.72
CA TRP A 154 -2.16 -20.49 -8.34
C TRP A 154 -2.24 -20.77 -9.84
N ASP A 155 -1.12 -20.64 -10.57
CA ASP A 155 -1.04 -20.93 -12.01
C ASP A 155 -1.45 -22.38 -12.34
N LYS A 156 -1.05 -23.36 -11.51
CA LYS A 156 -1.52 -24.76 -11.64
C LYS A 156 -3.04 -24.86 -11.55
N SER A 157 -3.66 -24.18 -10.58
CA SER A 157 -5.11 -24.16 -10.40
C SER A 157 -5.82 -23.48 -11.57
N LEU A 158 -5.28 -22.37 -12.08
CA LEU A 158 -5.83 -21.63 -13.21
C LEU A 158 -5.77 -22.48 -14.49
N LYS A 159 -4.65 -23.16 -14.73
CA LYS A 159 -4.48 -24.09 -15.85
C LYS A 159 -5.49 -25.24 -15.81
N ALA A 160 -5.72 -25.83 -14.64
CA ALA A 160 -6.72 -26.88 -14.46
C ALA A 160 -8.14 -26.40 -14.82
N GLN A 161 -8.45 -25.14 -14.55
CA GLN A 161 -9.73 -24.51 -14.86
C GLN A 161 -9.79 -23.90 -16.27
N ARG A 162 -8.69 -23.96 -17.05
CA ARG A 162 -8.51 -23.25 -18.34
C ARG A 162 -8.81 -21.75 -18.23
N HIS A 163 -8.55 -21.18 -17.06
CA HIS A 163 -8.85 -19.81 -16.71
C HIS A 163 -7.59 -18.94 -16.86
N ARG A 164 -7.75 -17.72 -17.38
CA ARG A 164 -6.66 -16.76 -17.57
C ARG A 164 -7.02 -15.45 -16.88
N ILE A 165 -6.05 -14.88 -16.18
CA ILE A 165 -6.23 -13.64 -15.41
C ILE A 165 -5.15 -12.62 -15.76
N ALA A 166 -5.41 -11.36 -15.44
CA ALA A 166 -4.38 -10.33 -15.36
C ALA A 166 -4.03 -10.11 -13.88
N LEU A 167 -2.74 -10.22 -13.53
CA LEU A 167 -2.24 -9.95 -12.18
C LEU A 167 -1.32 -8.73 -12.19
N MET A 168 -1.73 -7.66 -11.50
CA MET A 168 -0.90 -6.48 -11.25
C MET A 168 -0.05 -6.70 -10.00
N VAL A 169 1.27 -6.56 -10.14
CA VAL A 169 2.24 -6.75 -9.05
C VAL A 169 3.04 -5.47 -8.86
N PRO A 170 3.15 -4.93 -7.63
CA PRO A 170 3.96 -3.74 -7.37
C PRO A 170 5.43 -4.04 -7.63
N CYS A 171 6.13 -3.05 -8.16
CA CYS A 171 7.59 -3.10 -8.28
C CYS A 171 8.20 -2.91 -6.88
N SER A 172 8.48 -4.01 -6.18
CA SER A 172 9.22 -4.01 -4.93
C SER A 172 10.49 -4.85 -5.08
N ASN A 173 11.57 -4.43 -4.38
CA ASN A 173 12.88 -5.10 -4.38
C ASN A 173 12.83 -6.55 -3.85
N THR A 174 11.68 -6.99 -3.34
CA THR A 174 11.46 -8.33 -2.76
C THR A 174 10.73 -9.29 -3.69
N VAL A 175 10.03 -8.80 -4.71
CA VAL A 175 9.13 -9.63 -5.55
C VAL A 175 9.64 -9.77 -6.99
N LEU A 176 10.42 -8.80 -7.48
CA LEU A 176 10.93 -8.76 -8.85
C LEU A 176 12.43 -8.43 -8.85
N CYS A 177 13.25 -9.38 -8.41
CA CYS A 177 14.66 -9.52 -8.81
C CYS A 177 14.94 -11.01 -9.01
#